data_AF-A0A3M1NA63-F1
#
_entry.id   AF-A0A3M1NA63-F1
#
_cell.length_a   1.000
_cell.length_b   1.000
_cell.length_c   1.000
_cell.angle_alpha   90.00
_cell.angle_beta   90.00
_cell.angle_gamma   90.00
#
_symmetry.space_group_name_H-M   'P 1'
#
loop_
_entity.id
_entity.type
_entity.pdbx_description
1 polymer ?
#
loop_
_entity_poly.entity_id
_entity_poly.type
_entity_poly.pdbx_seq_one_letter_code
_entity_poly.pdbx_strand_id
1 'polypeptide(L)'
;MALLLCALLIAALLPEAPISRAAPLEPIAPIIPAIQTGSNWTGSYFPNRTLSGTPAFTRIDPAIVFNWGPNSPGPGIGVQNWSARWQGVQYLNAGTYRLTVRVDDGVRIYVNGQLVIDEWREQAPTTFTRDIQVSAGVYAFQIDYFQALGDASISFYWEFIQTQSSAWTAQYFNNMFLSGAPVLTRLEPRIEHFWGLGSPDPFVVPADRFSARYTATLAFQAGVYRFVLAGDDGVRLFINDILVIDQWRRQSLTAYSIDVTLAAGLHTIRVEYYEDTEQAAVRLTIDLAIGSPFGAQSDFWYGEYYANPNLSGVPAFLRNDGSSGINFNWNAAPPRPGFPRDYFSARWTRRICTPGRPTRFFLYVDDGARFYIDNTLIIDAWGLIPDTVYQRFVDLTAGCHDLRLEYQQQTLQSFIVLTWDPPDAQVPPFPIPNVVPGSGGQTLTQVVGLVANASQLNVRAADNTASAILGQIQRGTLVTILGRNAAATWLRIRTPSGLVGWVNAGFIQT
;
A
#
# COMPACT_ATOMS: atom_id res chain seq x y z
N MET A 1 9.38 -33.77 -66.05
CA MET A 1 9.53 -32.38 -66.51
C MET A 1 8.26 -31.63 -66.11
N ALA A 2 8.37 -30.67 -65.18
CA ALA A 2 7.35 -29.65 -64.80
C ALA A 2 6.04 -30.15 -64.16
N LEU A 3 5.41 -29.49 -63.17
CA LEU A 3 5.75 -28.38 -62.28
C LEU A 3 4.69 -28.38 -61.15
N LEU A 4 5.13 -28.15 -59.91
CA LEU A 4 4.31 -27.74 -58.76
C LEU A 4 3.62 -26.40 -59.08
N LEU A 5 2.34 -26.22 -58.71
CA LEU A 5 1.79 -24.88 -58.44
C LEU A 5 1.22 -24.85 -57.02
N CYS A 6 2.00 -24.25 -56.13
CA CYS A 6 1.67 -23.86 -54.78
C CYS A 6 0.97 -22.50 -54.83
N ALA A 7 -0.14 -22.35 -54.10
CA ALA A 7 -0.84 -21.07 -53.97
C ALA A 7 -0.03 -20.12 -53.08
N LEU A 8 0.33 -18.97 -53.65
CA LEU A 8 0.94 -17.83 -52.96
C LEU A 8 -0.05 -17.26 -51.93
N LEU A 9 0.28 -17.31 -50.63
CA LEU A 9 -0.26 -16.39 -49.63
C LEU A 9 0.88 -15.49 -49.18
N ILE A 10 0.78 -14.21 -49.51
CA ILE A 10 1.78 -13.17 -49.18
C ILE A 10 1.67 -12.89 -47.68
N ALA A 11 2.57 -13.47 -46.89
CA ALA A 11 2.86 -12.98 -45.55
C ALA A 11 3.78 -11.76 -45.68
N ALA A 12 3.26 -10.57 -45.36
CA ALA A 12 4.07 -9.37 -45.26
C ALA A 12 5.06 -9.54 -44.09
N LEU A 13 6.35 -9.68 -44.40
CA LEU A 13 7.42 -9.59 -43.42
C LEU A 13 7.50 -8.15 -42.90
N LEU A 14 7.10 -7.93 -41.66
CA LEU A 14 7.63 -6.80 -40.88
C LEU A 14 9.07 -7.15 -40.46
N PRO A 15 10.04 -6.24 -40.58
CA PRO A 15 11.39 -6.50 -40.10
C PRO A 15 11.36 -6.64 -38.58
N GLU A 16 11.81 -7.79 -38.08
CA GLU A 16 12.04 -8.00 -36.65
C GLU A 16 13.05 -6.96 -36.17
N ALA A 17 12.62 -6.05 -35.29
CA ALA A 17 13.54 -5.17 -34.59
C ALA A 17 14.49 -6.05 -33.75
N PRO A 18 15.80 -5.75 -33.72
CA PRO A 18 16.74 -6.54 -32.92
C PRO A 18 16.32 -6.44 -31.45
N ILE A 19 15.96 -7.59 -30.87
CA ILE A 19 15.68 -7.71 -29.44
C ILE A 19 16.98 -7.38 -28.72
N SER A 20 17.02 -6.22 -28.05
CA SER A 20 18.12 -5.86 -27.17
C SER A 20 18.21 -6.90 -26.05
N ARG A 21 19.26 -7.73 -26.10
CA ARG A 21 19.57 -8.70 -25.06
C ARG A 21 19.86 -7.95 -23.77
N ALA A 22 18.95 -7.99 -22.80
CA ALA A 22 19.24 -7.54 -21.44
C ALA A 22 20.50 -8.25 -20.95
N ALA A 23 21.46 -7.48 -20.43
CA ALA A 23 22.67 -8.04 -19.83
C ALA A 23 22.28 -9.02 -18.69
N PRO A 24 23.03 -10.10 -18.46
CA PRO A 24 22.85 -10.92 -17.27
C PRO A 24 22.92 -9.99 -16.05
N LEU A 25 21.92 -10.05 -15.17
CA LEU A 25 21.92 -9.32 -13.91
C LEU A 25 23.22 -9.66 -13.17
N GLU A 26 24.09 -8.68 -12.98
CA GLU A 26 25.26 -8.87 -12.13
C GLU A 26 24.80 -9.33 -10.73
N PRO A 27 25.50 -10.27 -10.07
CA PRO A 27 25.15 -10.69 -8.73
C PRO A 27 25.27 -9.49 -7.78
N ILE A 28 24.12 -8.93 -7.40
CA ILE A 28 24.00 -7.83 -6.45
C ILE A 28 24.54 -8.34 -5.10
N ALA A 29 25.40 -7.54 -4.46
CA ALA A 29 25.89 -7.83 -3.12
C ALA A 29 24.71 -8.09 -2.15
N PRO A 30 24.79 -9.11 -1.27
CA PRO A 30 23.69 -9.44 -0.37
C PRO A 30 23.34 -8.21 0.48
N ILE A 31 22.09 -7.77 0.35
CA ILE A 31 21.51 -6.74 1.20
C ILE A 31 21.48 -7.36 2.60
N ILE A 32 22.33 -6.86 3.50
CA ILE A 32 22.34 -7.32 4.90
C ILE A 32 20.91 -7.15 5.44
N PRO A 33 20.28 -8.19 6.02
CA PRO A 33 18.98 -8.04 6.65
C PRO A 33 19.01 -6.92 7.69
N ALA A 34 18.21 -5.87 7.51
CA ALA A 34 18.11 -4.81 8.51
C ALA A 34 17.51 -5.40 9.80
N ILE A 35 18.24 -5.28 10.90
CA ILE A 35 17.75 -5.59 12.25
C ILE A 35 16.56 -4.67 12.56
N GLN A 36 15.46 -5.26 13.02
CA GLN A 36 14.21 -4.58 13.38
C GLN A 36 13.91 -4.81 14.86
N THR A 37 13.60 -3.75 15.60
CA THR A 37 13.21 -3.81 17.03
C THR A 37 11.72 -3.58 17.26
N GLY A 38 10.98 -3.31 16.19
CA GLY A 38 9.58 -2.88 16.26
C GLY A 38 9.41 -1.46 16.76
N SER A 39 8.15 -1.06 16.92
CA SER A 39 7.79 0.22 17.53
C SER A 39 6.49 0.10 18.32
N ASN A 40 6.23 1.09 19.19
CA ASN A 40 4.98 1.24 19.96
C ASN A 40 4.65 0.05 20.87
N TRP A 41 5.63 -0.43 21.62
CA TRP A 41 5.41 -1.50 22.60
C TRP A 41 4.71 -0.96 23.83
N THR A 42 3.54 -1.48 24.17
CA THR A 42 2.90 -1.19 25.46
C THR A 42 3.51 -2.10 26.51
N GLY A 43 4.39 -1.55 27.35
CA GLY A 43 5.03 -2.26 28.46
C GLY A 43 4.20 -2.13 29.74
N SER A 44 3.79 -3.27 30.30
CA SER A 44 3.14 -3.38 31.61
C SER A 44 4.13 -4.00 32.61
N TYR A 45 4.37 -3.33 33.75
CA TYR A 45 5.38 -3.75 34.73
C TYR A 45 4.71 -4.19 36.04
N PHE A 46 5.12 -5.34 36.57
CA PHE A 46 4.48 -6.00 37.71
C PHE A 46 5.48 -6.21 38.86
N PRO A 47 5.09 -5.96 40.12
CA PRO A 47 5.95 -6.15 41.29
C PRO A 47 5.99 -7.63 41.76
N ASN A 48 5.97 -8.56 40.80
CA ASN A 48 6.08 -10.01 41.02
C ASN A 48 6.62 -10.69 39.76
N ARG A 49 7.09 -11.94 39.85
CA ARG A 49 7.65 -12.70 38.71
C ARG A 49 6.60 -13.41 37.83
N THR A 50 5.32 -13.28 38.15
CA THR A 50 4.26 -14.11 37.57
C THR A 50 3.34 -13.37 36.61
N LEU A 51 3.62 -12.09 36.32
CA LEU A 51 2.78 -11.23 35.49
C LEU A 51 1.34 -11.17 36.01
N SER A 52 1.16 -11.27 37.33
CA SER A 52 -0.15 -11.37 37.97
C SER A 52 -0.58 -10.05 38.63
N GLY A 53 -1.89 -9.87 38.75
CA GLY A 53 -2.50 -8.67 39.33
C GLY A 53 -2.46 -7.45 38.40
N THR A 54 -2.73 -6.28 38.97
CA THR A 54 -2.65 -5.01 38.25
C THR A 54 -1.18 -4.58 38.11
N PRO A 55 -0.72 -4.15 36.93
CA PRO A 55 0.63 -3.62 36.77
C PRO A 55 0.83 -2.37 37.63
N ALA A 56 2.02 -2.19 38.19
CA ALA A 56 2.36 -1.00 38.98
C ALA A 56 2.37 0.26 38.10
N PHE A 57 2.82 0.13 36.85
CA PHE A 57 2.68 1.15 35.83
C PHE A 57 2.72 0.54 34.42
N THR A 58 2.28 1.35 33.45
CA THR A 58 2.38 1.07 32.03
C THR A 58 3.10 2.21 31.32
N ARG A 59 3.86 1.92 30.27
CA ARG A 59 4.43 2.95 29.38
C ARG A 59 4.57 2.45 27.95
N ILE A 60 4.80 3.38 27.03
CA ILE A 60 5.14 3.05 25.64
C ILE A 60 6.66 3.02 25.52
N ASP A 61 7.18 1.87 25.13
CA ASP A 61 8.59 1.64 24.87
C ASP A 61 8.83 1.64 23.35
N PRO A 62 9.74 2.49 22.82
CA PRO A 62 10.02 2.54 21.39
C PRO A 62 10.71 1.26 20.90
N ALA A 63 11.41 0.55 21.78
CA ALA A 63 12.05 -0.74 21.52
C ALA A 63 12.21 -1.52 22.85
N ILE A 64 12.28 -2.84 22.77
CA ILE A 64 12.61 -3.71 23.92
C ILE A 64 14.13 -3.89 23.93
N VAL A 65 14.86 -2.87 24.37
CA VAL A 65 16.32 -2.86 24.50
C VAL A 65 16.68 -2.21 25.82
N PHE A 66 16.60 -2.98 26.90
CA PHE A 66 16.77 -2.53 28.26
C PHE A 66 17.96 -3.20 28.94
N ASN A 67 18.73 -2.38 29.64
CA ASN A 67 19.72 -2.82 30.60
C ASN A 67 19.54 -1.99 31.87
N TRP A 68 18.87 -2.57 32.86
CA TRP A 68 18.66 -1.91 34.16
C TRP A 68 19.83 -2.16 35.12
N GLY A 69 20.66 -3.17 34.85
CA GLY A 69 21.68 -3.63 35.80
C GLY A 69 21.03 -3.92 37.15
N PRO A 70 21.56 -3.42 38.27
CA PRO A 70 21.00 -3.69 39.60
C PRO A 70 19.81 -2.78 39.97
N ASN A 71 19.30 -1.96 39.03
CA ASN A 71 18.33 -0.92 39.32
C ASN A 71 16.88 -1.34 39.02
N SER A 72 15.93 -0.61 39.61
CA SER A 72 14.50 -0.78 39.33
C SER A 72 14.13 -0.19 37.96
N PRO A 73 13.18 -0.80 37.21
CA PRO A 73 12.67 -0.26 35.96
C PRO A 73 11.75 0.96 36.12
N GLY A 74 11.26 1.24 37.34
CA GLY A 74 10.39 2.39 37.59
C GLY A 74 9.60 2.33 38.90
N PRO A 75 8.74 3.34 39.15
CA PRO A 75 7.97 3.48 40.38
C PRO A 75 7.14 2.23 40.70
N GLY A 76 7.12 1.82 41.97
CA GLY A 76 6.33 0.67 42.43
C GLY A 76 6.89 -0.69 42.04
N ILE A 77 8.05 -0.75 41.40
CA ILE A 77 8.77 -1.99 41.09
C ILE A 77 10.04 -2.08 41.93
N GLY A 78 10.26 -3.22 42.59
CA GLY A 78 11.51 -3.50 43.30
C GLY A 78 12.70 -3.70 42.35
N VAL A 79 13.90 -3.81 42.89
CA VAL A 79 15.11 -4.12 42.09
C VAL A 79 15.18 -5.59 41.65
N GLN A 80 14.39 -6.45 42.29
CA GLN A 80 14.38 -7.90 42.11
C GLN A 80 12.93 -8.42 42.17
N ASN A 81 12.73 -9.66 41.71
CA ASN A 81 11.45 -10.36 41.74
C ASN A 81 10.29 -9.61 41.06
N TRP A 82 10.54 -9.08 39.87
CA TRP A 82 9.57 -8.33 39.09
C TRP A 82 9.42 -8.90 37.67
N SER A 83 8.40 -8.46 36.94
CA SER A 83 8.18 -8.89 35.57
C SER A 83 7.64 -7.78 34.70
N ALA A 84 7.80 -7.93 33.38
CA ALA A 84 7.22 -7.04 32.39
C ALA A 84 6.59 -7.83 31.26
N ARG A 85 5.51 -7.28 30.70
CA ARG A 85 4.88 -7.75 29.48
C ARG A 85 4.84 -6.61 28.48
N TRP A 86 5.46 -6.80 27.33
CA TRP A 86 5.32 -5.92 26.19
C TRP A 86 4.35 -6.53 25.19
N GLN A 87 3.38 -5.72 24.76
CA GLN A 87 2.49 -6.06 23.67
C GLN A 87 2.61 -5.01 22.56
N GLY A 88 2.68 -5.47 21.32
CA GLY A 88 2.86 -4.61 20.16
C GLY A 88 2.37 -5.29 18.90
N VAL A 89 2.08 -4.49 17.88
CA VAL A 89 1.57 -4.96 16.60
C VAL A 89 2.52 -4.50 15.51
N GLN A 90 3.06 -5.44 14.73
CA GLN A 90 4.12 -5.19 13.76
C GLN A 90 3.69 -5.71 12.38
N TYR A 91 3.91 -4.93 11.33
CA TYR A 91 3.72 -5.40 9.96
C TYR A 91 4.99 -6.14 9.50
N LEU A 92 4.83 -7.37 9.03
CA LEU A 92 5.90 -8.17 8.44
C LEU A 92 5.57 -8.42 6.98
N ASN A 93 6.57 -8.37 6.11
CA ASN A 93 6.44 -8.87 4.75
C ASN A 93 6.40 -10.40 4.78
N ALA A 94 5.92 -11.04 3.71
CA ALA A 94 6.01 -12.50 3.63
C ALA A 94 7.48 -12.94 3.60
N GLY A 95 7.78 -14.03 4.29
CA GLY A 95 9.08 -14.70 4.25
C GLY A 95 9.54 -15.20 5.60
N THR A 96 10.85 -15.45 5.70
CA THR A 96 11.46 -16.02 6.90
C THR A 96 12.11 -14.93 7.74
N TYR A 97 11.75 -14.87 9.02
CA TYR A 97 12.40 -13.98 9.99
C TYR A 97 13.06 -14.79 11.10
N ARG A 98 14.24 -14.36 11.53
CA ARG A 98 14.87 -14.83 12.77
C ARG A 98 14.55 -13.85 13.88
N LEU A 99 13.83 -14.31 14.89
CA LEU A 99 13.65 -13.64 16.16
C LEU A 99 14.89 -13.88 17.02
N THR A 100 15.41 -12.84 17.67
CA THR A 100 16.54 -12.92 18.59
C THR A 100 16.21 -12.19 19.87
N VAL A 101 16.40 -12.85 21.01
CA VAL A 101 16.28 -12.24 22.34
C VAL A 101 17.50 -12.56 23.19
N ARG A 102 18.11 -11.54 23.78
CA ARG A 102 19.09 -11.71 24.86
C ARG A 102 18.45 -11.28 26.16
N VAL A 103 18.43 -12.14 27.17
CA VAL A 103 17.67 -11.92 28.40
C VAL A 103 18.41 -12.39 29.64
N ASP A 104 18.17 -11.69 30.75
CA ASP A 104 18.50 -12.04 32.13
C ASP A 104 17.33 -11.55 33.02
N ASP A 105 16.43 -12.39 33.56
CA ASP A 105 16.41 -13.86 33.58
C ASP A 105 15.56 -14.49 32.46
N GLY A 106 14.24 -14.62 32.68
CA GLY A 106 13.38 -15.48 31.87
C GLY A 106 12.55 -14.73 30.84
N VAL A 107 12.26 -15.40 29.71
CA VAL A 107 11.47 -14.82 28.61
C VAL A 107 10.48 -15.81 28.01
N ARG A 108 9.32 -15.30 27.59
CA ARG A 108 8.43 -15.99 26.64
C ARG A 108 8.05 -15.04 25.51
N ILE A 109 8.09 -15.54 24.28
CA ILE A 109 7.69 -14.77 23.09
C ILE A 109 6.52 -15.45 22.42
N TYR A 110 5.48 -14.67 22.14
CA TYR A 110 4.31 -15.10 21.40
C TYR A 110 4.14 -14.26 20.13
N VAL A 111 3.74 -14.92 19.05
CA VAL A 111 3.38 -14.31 17.77
C VAL A 111 1.96 -14.77 17.43
N ASN A 112 1.02 -13.83 17.29
CA ASN A 112 -0.42 -14.08 17.16
C ASN A 112 -0.97 -15.03 18.24
N GLY A 113 -0.46 -14.89 19.47
CA GLY A 113 -0.83 -15.74 20.60
C GLY A 113 -0.18 -17.13 20.62
N GLN A 114 0.56 -17.52 19.57
CA GLN A 114 1.32 -18.77 19.56
C GLN A 114 2.68 -18.56 20.24
N LEU A 115 3.00 -19.39 21.23
CA LEU A 115 4.30 -19.42 21.90
C LEU A 115 5.40 -19.92 20.94
N VAL A 116 6.42 -19.10 20.71
CA VAL A 116 7.53 -19.40 19.78
C VAL A 116 8.90 -19.52 20.46
N ILE A 117 9.08 -18.88 21.61
CA ILE A 117 10.24 -19.06 22.51
C ILE A 117 9.71 -19.19 23.93
N ASP A 118 10.12 -20.23 24.66
CA ASP A 118 9.76 -20.46 26.05
C ASP A 118 10.98 -20.78 26.90
N GLU A 119 11.50 -19.74 27.56
CA GLU A 119 12.66 -19.81 28.44
C GLU A 119 12.32 -19.15 29.78
N TRP A 120 11.18 -19.56 30.36
CA TRP A 120 10.67 -19.01 31.63
C TRP A 120 11.35 -19.61 32.86
N ARG A 121 12.66 -19.38 32.98
CA ARG A 121 13.50 -19.89 34.08
C ARG A 121 14.58 -18.88 34.47
N GLU A 122 15.10 -19.01 35.69
CA GLU A 122 16.25 -18.24 36.18
C GLU A 122 17.51 -18.62 35.40
N GLN A 123 18.27 -17.64 34.95
CA GLN A 123 19.46 -17.85 34.13
C GLN A 123 20.29 -16.57 34.00
N ALA A 124 21.60 -16.74 33.87
CA ALA A 124 22.50 -15.66 33.48
C ALA A 124 22.16 -15.12 32.07
N PRO A 125 22.68 -13.94 31.67
CA PRO A 125 22.39 -13.34 30.38
C PRO A 125 22.63 -14.28 29.20
N THR A 126 21.55 -14.71 28.55
CA THR A 126 21.58 -15.74 27.50
C THR A 126 20.83 -15.26 26.25
N THR A 127 21.32 -15.65 25.07
CA THR A 127 20.69 -15.32 23.78
C THR A 127 19.95 -16.54 23.23
N PHE A 128 18.70 -16.34 22.81
CA PHE A 128 17.88 -17.33 22.13
C PHE A 128 17.45 -16.83 20.76
N THR A 129 17.34 -17.73 19.80
CA THR A 129 16.88 -17.43 18.45
C THR A 129 15.77 -18.38 18.01
N ARG A 130 14.87 -17.88 17.15
CA ARG A 130 13.81 -18.68 16.54
C ARG A 130 13.48 -18.17 15.14
N ASP A 131 13.51 -19.07 14.17
CA ASP A 131 13.07 -18.74 12.81
C ASP A 131 11.55 -18.94 12.70
N ILE A 132 10.86 -17.96 12.13
CA ILE A 132 9.43 -17.97 11.84
C ILE A 132 9.21 -17.73 10.34
N GLN A 133 8.30 -18.49 9.75
CA GLN A 133 7.76 -18.21 8.42
C GLN A 133 6.47 -17.43 8.59
N VAL A 134 6.34 -16.33 7.87
CA VAL A 134 5.16 -15.46 7.95
C VAL A 134 4.68 -15.14 6.54
N SER A 135 3.37 -15.00 6.37
CA SER A 135 2.81 -14.31 5.20
C SER A 135 2.79 -12.80 5.44
N ALA A 136 2.69 -11.99 4.39
CA ALA A 136 2.62 -10.54 4.55
C ALA A 136 1.39 -10.16 5.38
N GLY A 137 1.58 -9.34 6.41
CA GLY A 137 0.47 -8.96 7.27
C GLY A 137 0.91 -8.38 8.61
N VAL A 138 -0.12 -8.15 9.43
CA VAL A 138 0.02 -7.56 10.76
C VAL A 138 0.06 -8.68 11.80
N TYR A 139 1.11 -8.69 12.63
CA TYR A 139 1.35 -9.70 13.65
C TYR A 139 1.32 -9.08 15.04
N ALA A 140 0.53 -9.67 15.93
CA ALA A 140 0.52 -9.34 17.35
C ALA A 140 1.67 -10.05 18.05
N PHE A 141 2.56 -9.28 18.66
CA PHE A 141 3.65 -9.78 19.47
C PHE A 141 3.35 -9.58 20.95
N GLN A 142 3.66 -10.59 21.75
CA GLN A 142 3.76 -10.47 23.20
C GLN A 142 5.12 -10.99 23.66
N ILE A 143 5.84 -10.17 24.41
CA ILE A 143 7.12 -10.53 25.02
C ILE A 143 6.91 -10.44 26.53
N ASP A 144 6.93 -11.58 27.18
CA ASP A 144 6.87 -11.72 28.61
C ASP A 144 8.29 -11.87 29.14
N TYR A 145 8.61 -11.17 30.23
CA TYR A 145 9.92 -11.15 30.87
C TYR A 145 9.78 -11.22 32.38
N PHE A 146 10.69 -11.88 33.08
CA PHE A 146 10.85 -11.68 34.52
C PHE A 146 12.30 -11.52 34.92
N GLN A 147 12.48 -10.80 36.03
CA GLN A 147 13.71 -10.72 36.80
C GLN A 147 13.54 -11.40 38.15
N ALA A 148 14.45 -12.31 38.49
CA ALA A 148 14.56 -12.90 39.81
C ALA A 148 15.55 -12.10 40.68
N LEU A 149 16.85 -12.34 40.55
CA LEU A 149 17.90 -11.78 41.39
C LEU A 149 19.03 -11.21 40.53
N GLY A 150 19.84 -10.31 41.09
CA GLY A 150 20.99 -9.76 40.37
C GLY A 150 20.61 -8.70 39.33
N ASP A 151 21.39 -8.62 38.26
CA ASP A 151 21.24 -7.62 37.20
C ASP A 151 20.10 -7.98 36.24
N ALA A 152 19.35 -6.97 35.78
CA ALA A 152 18.21 -7.16 34.89
C ALA A 152 18.50 -6.61 33.49
N SER A 153 18.32 -7.43 32.45
CA SER A 153 18.43 -6.97 31.06
C SER A 153 17.58 -7.77 30.08
N ILE A 154 17.10 -7.11 29.02
CA ILE A 154 16.47 -7.76 27.88
C ILE A 154 16.69 -6.95 26.61
N SER A 155 17.07 -7.60 25.51
CA SER A 155 17.04 -7.03 24.18
C SER A 155 16.35 -7.98 23.20
N PHE A 156 15.35 -7.50 22.48
CA PHE A 156 14.61 -8.26 21.47
C PHE A 156 14.63 -7.55 20.13
N TYR A 157 14.92 -8.30 19.07
CA TYR A 157 14.89 -7.86 17.68
C TYR A 157 14.63 -9.02 16.73
N TRP A 158 14.39 -8.72 15.46
CA TRP A 158 14.30 -9.71 14.41
C TRP A 158 14.97 -9.25 13.11
N GLU A 159 15.31 -10.21 12.26
CA GLU A 159 15.97 -9.99 10.98
C GLU A 159 15.34 -10.88 9.90
N PHE A 160 15.26 -10.38 8.67
CA PHE A 160 14.72 -11.12 7.54
C PHE A 160 15.79 -12.03 6.93
N ILE A 161 15.68 -13.35 7.08
CA ILE A 161 16.75 -14.31 6.73
C ILE A 161 16.47 -15.13 5.47
N GLN A 162 15.46 -14.77 4.67
CA GLN A 162 15.18 -15.49 3.44
C GLN A 162 16.34 -15.32 2.46
N THR A 163 16.71 -16.38 1.73
CA THR A 163 17.79 -16.37 0.73
C THR A 163 17.26 -16.23 -0.69
N GLN A 164 18.03 -15.58 -1.56
CA GLN A 164 17.73 -15.51 -2.98
C GLN A 164 17.74 -16.91 -3.62
N SER A 165 16.77 -17.18 -4.49
CA SER A 165 16.72 -18.38 -5.30
C SER A 165 17.63 -18.27 -6.52
N SER A 166 18.29 -19.37 -6.90
CA SER A 166 19.08 -19.46 -8.13
C SER A 166 18.25 -19.83 -9.36
N ALA A 167 17.02 -20.32 -9.16
CA ALA A 167 16.06 -20.72 -10.19
C ALA A 167 14.63 -20.75 -9.60
N TRP A 168 13.63 -20.85 -10.47
CA TRP A 168 12.25 -21.10 -10.07
C TRP A 168 12.08 -22.55 -9.66
N THR A 169 11.46 -22.79 -8.51
CA THR A 169 10.94 -24.12 -8.18
C THR A 169 9.59 -24.27 -8.88
N ALA A 170 9.54 -25.13 -9.90
CA ALA A 170 8.34 -25.46 -10.65
C ALA A 170 7.73 -26.77 -10.12
N GLN A 171 6.50 -26.71 -9.65
CA GLN A 171 5.69 -27.83 -9.20
C GLN A 171 4.54 -28.04 -10.19
N TYR A 172 4.45 -29.20 -10.82
CA TYR A 172 3.41 -29.54 -11.78
C TYR A 172 2.44 -30.55 -11.18
N PHE A 173 1.15 -30.36 -11.45
CA PHE A 173 0.05 -31.16 -10.93
C PHE A 173 -0.76 -31.73 -12.09
N ASN A 174 -1.22 -32.97 -11.96
CA ASN A 174 -2.04 -33.68 -12.95
C ASN A 174 -3.54 -33.30 -12.90
N ASN A 175 -3.85 -32.10 -12.42
CA ASN A 175 -5.19 -31.53 -12.31
C ASN A 175 -5.10 -30.01 -12.42
N MET A 176 -6.21 -29.34 -12.74
CA MET A 176 -6.26 -27.87 -12.88
C MET A 176 -6.30 -27.10 -11.55
N PHE A 177 -6.34 -27.78 -10.41
CA PHE A 177 -6.71 -27.18 -9.13
C PHE A 177 -5.53 -26.98 -8.18
N LEU A 178 -4.29 -27.23 -8.62
CA LEU A 178 -3.09 -27.21 -7.78
C LEU A 178 -3.24 -28.09 -6.53
N SER A 179 -3.96 -29.21 -6.68
CA SER A 179 -4.35 -30.07 -5.56
C SER A 179 -3.52 -31.35 -5.51
N GLY A 180 -3.30 -31.86 -4.29
CA GLY A 180 -2.48 -33.03 -4.05
C GLY A 180 -0.97 -32.75 -4.09
N ALA A 181 -0.17 -33.81 -4.07
CA ALA A 181 1.27 -33.70 -4.26
C ALA A 181 1.59 -33.44 -5.75
N PRO A 182 2.59 -32.59 -6.06
CA PRO A 182 2.99 -32.38 -7.45
C PRO A 182 3.56 -33.69 -8.03
N VAL A 183 3.15 -34.00 -9.27
CA VAL A 183 3.61 -35.19 -10.01
C VAL A 183 4.99 -35.00 -10.63
N LEU A 184 5.44 -33.75 -10.76
CA LEU A 184 6.78 -33.37 -11.18
C LEU A 184 7.20 -32.11 -10.43
N THR A 185 8.41 -32.10 -9.88
CA THR A 185 9.04 -30.90 -9.32
C THR A 185 10.44 -30.75 -9.90
N ARG A 186 10.77 -29.57 -10.42
CA ARG A 186 12.11 -29.28 -10.96
C ARG A 186 12.47 -27.81 -10.80
N LEU A 187 13.76 -27.51 -10.98
CA LEU A 187 14.24 -26.14 -11.07
C LEU A 187 14.19 -25.65 -12.52
N GLU A 188 13.72 -24.43 -12.72
CA GLU A 188 13.63 -23.81 -14.03
C GLU A 188 14.26 -22.42 -14.02
N PRO A 189 15.12 -22.09 -15.00
CA PRO A 189 15.79 -20.79 -15.00
C PRO A 189 14.85 -19.62 -15.31
N ARG A 190 13.70 -19.89 -15.96
CA ARG A 190 12.71 -18.90 -16.38
C ARG A 190 11.35 -19.56 -16.61
N ILE A 191 10.28 -18.78 -16.54
CA ILE A 191 8.92 -19.18 -16.91
C ILE A 191 8.66 -18.66 -18.33
N GLU A 192 9.02 -19.45 -19.34
CA GLU A 192 8.80 -19.14 -20.77
C GLU A 192 8.43 -20.43 -21.52
N HIS A 193 7.22 -20.93 -21.30
CA HIS A 193 6.75 -22.19 -21.86
C HIS A 193 5.70 -22.02 -22.93
N PHE A 194 5.86 -22.76 -24.02
CA PHE A 194 4.88 -22.97 -25.07
C PHE A 194 4.85 -24.46 -25.40
N TRP A 195 3.91 -25.19 -24.79
CA TRP A 195 3.78 -26.63 -24.98
C TRP A 195 2.89 -26.98 -26.18
N GLY A 196 2.12 -26.02 -26.71
CA GLY A 196 1.12 -26.29 -27.74
C GLY A 196 0.12 -27.31 -27.21
N LEU A 197 -0.15 -28.38 -27.97
CA LEU A 197 -1.05 -29.48 -27.55
C LEU A 197 -0.37 -30.50 -26.60
N GLY A 198 0.80 -30.17 -26.05
CA GLY A 198 1.62 -31.06 -25.23
C GLY A 198 1.60 -30.71 -23.75
N SER A 199 2.56 -31.25 -23.00
CA SER A 199 2.69 -31.02 -21.56
C SER A 199 4.16 -30.79 -21.13
N PRO A 200 4.40 -30.32 -19.89
CA PRO A 200 5.74 -30.14 -19.33
C PRO A 200 6.62 -31.39 -19.30
N ASP A 201 5.98 -32.56 -19.21
CA ASP A 201 6.58 -33.88 -19.35
C ASP A 201 5.46 -34.88 -19.69
N PRO A 202 5.44 -35.48 -20.90
CA PRO A 202 4.33 -36.31 -21.37
C PRO A 202 4.21 -37.66 -20.65
N PHE A 203 5.19 -38.06 -19.85
CA PHE A 203 5.14 -39.32 -19.11
C PHE A 203 4.45 -39.18 -17.74
N VAL A 204 4.47 -37.98 -17.15
CA VAL A 204 3.97 -37.75 -15.78
C VAL A 204 2.97 -36.62 -15.67
N VAL A 205 2.93 -35.69 -16.63
CA VAL A 205 1.95 -34.61 -16.72
C VAL A 205 1.05 -34.84 -17.93
N PRO A 206 -0.29 -34.91 -17.78
CA PRO A 206 -1.20 -35.06 -18.91
C PRO A 206 -1.12 -33.85 -19.86
N ALA A 207 -1.47 -34.07 -21.13
CA ALA A 207 -1.53 -33.01 -22.16
C ALA A 207 -2.55 -31.92 -21.81
N ASP A 208 -3.71 -32.33 -21.30
CA ASP A 208 -4.80 -31.44 -20.90
C ASP A 208 -5.01 -31.50 -19.38
N ARG A 209 -5.71 -30.50 -18.83
CA ARG A 209 -6.19 -30.46 -17.44
C ARG A 209 -5.10 -30.56 -16.39
N PHE A 210 -3.96 -29.92 -16.62
CA PHE A 210 -2.86 -29.85 -15.65
C PHE A 210 -2.74 -28.44 -15.04
N SER A 211 -1.92 -28.30 -14.00
CA SER A 211 -1.58 -26.99 -13.43
C SER A 211 -0.14 -26.94 -12.96
N ALA A 212 0.37 -25.74 -12.75
CA ALA A 212 1.72 -25.50 -12.28
C ALA A 212 1.76 -24.37 -11.24
N ARG A 213 2.66 -24.53 -10.25
CA ARG A 213 3.05 -23.48 -9.32
C ARG A 213 4.55 -23.24 -9.45
N TYR A 214 4.92 -22.00 -9.73
CA TYR A 214 6.31 -21.54 -9.78
C TYR A 214 6.57 -20.64 -8.59
N THR A 215 7.66 -20.85 -7.86
CA THR A 215 8.06 -19.98 -6.74
C THR A 215 9.54 -19.66 -6.81
N ALA A 216 9.90 -18.39 -6.59
CA ALA A 216 11.28 -17.94 -6.44
C ALA A 216 11.37 -16.75 -5.47
N THR A 217 12.46 -16.66 -4.72
CA THR A 217 12.86 -15.44 -4.01
C THR A 217 13.84 -14.69 -4.90
N LEU A 218 13.47 -13.50 -5.37
CA LEU A 218 14.32 -12.70 -6.27
C LEU A 218 14.80 -11.44 -5.54
N ALA A 219 16.03 -11.03 -5.82
CA ALA A 219 16.55 -9.74 -5.36
C ALA A 219 16.14 -8.63 -6.31
N PHE A 220 15.63 -7.54 -5.76
CA PHE A 220 15.24 -6.35 -6.48
C PHE A 220 15.99 -5.14 -5.93
N GLN A 221 16.26 -4.17 -6.81
CA GLN A 221 16.55 -2.82 -6.38
C GLN A 221 15.24 -2.11 -6.04
N ALA A 222 15.30 -1.02 -5.28
CA ALA A 222 14.12 -0.19 -5.09
C ALA A 222 13.67 0.37 -6.44
N GLY A 223 12.41 0.14 -6.83
CA GLY A 223 11.92 0.57 -8.12
C GLY A 223 10.56 0.00 -8.47
N VAL A 224 10.00 0.46 -9.58
CA VAL A 224 8.75 -0.07 -10.13
C VAL A 224 9.09 -1.13 -11.17
N TYR A 225 8.58 -2.32 -10.95
CA TYR A 225 8.76 -3.45 -11.86
C TYR A 225 7.45 -3.75 -12.55
N ARG A 226 7.52 -3.89 -13.87
CA ARG A 226 6.40 -4.36 -14.68
C ARG A 226 6.48 -5.87 -14.76
N PHE A 227 5.48 -6.52 -14.18
CA PHE A 227 5.26 -7.95 -14.34
C PHE A 227 4.30 -8.13 -15.51
N VAL A 228 4.70 -8.91 -16.52
CA VAL A 228 3.81 -9.34 -17.61
C VAL A 228 3.66 -10.85 -17.51
N LEU A 229 2.46 -11.30 -17.13
CA LEU A 229 2.11 -12.71 -17.01
C LEU A 229 1.15 -13.07 -18.13
N ALA A 230 1.57 -13.96 -19.02
CA ALA A 230 0.76 -14.52 -20.08
C ALA A 230 0.40 -15.97 -19.77
N GLY A 231 -0.83 -16.35 -20.11
CA GLY A 231 -1.34 -17.70 -19.92
C GLY A 231 -2.38 -18.08 -20.98
N ASP A 232 -2.31 -19.33 -21.41
CA ASP A 232 -3.35 -20.12 -22.04
C ASP A 232 -3.35 -21.44 -21.27
N ASP A 233 -4.28 -21.73 -20.34
CA ASP A 233 -5.43 -20.92 -19.88
C ASP A 233 -5.11 -19.95 -18.71
N GLY A 234 -5.46 -20.32 -17.46
CA GLY A 234 -5.65 -19.40 -16.34
C GLY A 234 -4.37 -19.13 -15.57
N VAL A 235 -4.20 -17.90 -15.09
CA VAL A 235 -2.97 -17.46 -14.42
C VAL A 235 -3.24 -16.59 -13.19
N ARG A 236 -2.39 -16.72 -12.18
CA ARG A 236 -2.32 -15.84 -11.01
C ARG A 236 -0.88 -15.45 -10.69
N LEU A 237 -0.67 -14.22 -10.26
CA LEU A 237 0.63 -13.71 -9.81
C LEU A 237 0.52 -13.25 -8.36
N PHE A 238 1.46 -13.68 -7.53
CA PHE A 238 1.63 -13.23 -6.17
C PHE A 238 3.01 -12.64 -5.95
N ILE A 239 3.06 -11.55 -5.19
CA ILE A 239 4.30 -10.89 -4.76
C ILE A 239 4.24 -10.77 -3.24
N ASN A 240 5.20 -11.39 -2.54
CA ASN A 240 5.21 -11.52 -1.08
C ASN A 240 3.87 -12.03 -0.54
N ASP A 241 3.35 -13.10 -1.16
CA ASP A 241 2.02 -13.70 -0.91
C ASP A 241 0.79 -12.83 -1.22
N ILE A 242 0.97 -11.59 -1.68
CA ILE A 242 -0.14 -10.72 -2.09
C ILE A 242 -0.52 -11.06 -3.54
N LEU A 243 -1.79 -11.42 -3.78
CA LEU A 243 -2.34 -11.66 -5.12
C LEU A 243 -2.45 -10.33 -5.89
N VAL A 244 -1.70 -10.19 -6.97
CA VAL A 244 -1.61 -8.97 -7.78
C VAL A 244 -2.19 -9.13 -9.19
N ILE A 245 -2.23 -10.36 -9.73
CA ILE A 245 -3.00 -10.70 -10.94
C ILE A 245 -3.87 -11.90 -10.62
N ASP A 246 -5.18 -11.77 -10.84
CA ASP A 246 -6.13 -12.88 -10.70
C ASP A 246 -6.94 -13.10 -11.97
N GLN A 247 -6.51 -14.06 -12.79
CA GLN A 247 -7.15 -14.44 -14.05
C GLN A 247 -7.31 -15.96 -14.11
N TRP A 248 -7.89 -16.54 -13.05
CA TRP A 248 -8.13 -17.97 -12.93
C TRP A 248 -9.39 -18.42 -13.68
N ARG A 249 -9.36 -18.28 -15.01
CA ARG A 249 -10.47 -18.62 -15.91
C ARG A 249 -9.96 -19.14 -17.26
N ARG A 250 -10.81 -19.87 -17.96
CA ARG A 250 -10.52 -20.38 -19.31
C ARG A 250 -10.39 -19.20 -20.27
N GLN A 251 -9.34 -19.19 -21.08
CA GLN A 251 -8.98 -18.11 -22.00
C GLN A 251 -7.89 -18.56 -22.96
N SER A 252 -7.90 -18.03 -24.19
CA SER A 252 -6.73 -18.14 -25.08
C SER A 252 -5.54 -17.37 -24.53
N LEU A 253 -4.34 -17.63 -25.06
CA LEU A 253 -3.10 -16.93 -24.72
C LEU A 253 -3.28 -15.41 -24.58
N THR A 254 -3.34 -14.95 -23.33
CA THR A 254 -3.60 -13.55 -23.00
C THR A 254 -2.55 -13.07 -22.01
N ALA A 255 -1.95 -11.91 -22.28
CA ALA A 255 -0.98 -11.28 -21.40
C ALA A 255 -1.66 -10.23 -20.50
N TYR A 256 -1.33 -10.28 -19.21
CA TYR A 256 -1.75 -9.33 -18.19
C TYR A 256 -0.53 -8.62 -17.61
N SER A 257 -0.61 -7.31 -17.43
CA SER A 257 0.49 -6.52 -16.89
C SER A 257 0.10 -5.81 -15.60
N ILE A 258 1.00 -5.78 -14.64
CA ILE A 258 0.89 -4.92 -13.46
C ILE A 258 2.24 -4.30 -13.12
N ASP A 259 2.21 -3.03 -12.73
CA ASP A 259 3.37 -2.31 -12.22
C ASP A 259 3.35 -2.37 -10.70
N VAL A 260 4.46 -2.81 -10.10
CA VAL A 260 4.58 -3.01 -8.66
C VAL A 260 5.83 -2.31 -8.15
N THR A 261 5.63 -1.41 -7.19
CA THR A 261 6.73 -0.78 -6.45
C THR A 261 7.32 -1.79 -5.48
N LEU A 262 8.57 -2.15 -5.68
CA LEU A 262 9.35 -3.02 -4.83
C LEU A 262 10.39 -2.20 -4.09
N ALA A 263 10.59 -2.49 -2.81
CA ALA A 263 11.71 -1.96 -2.06
C ALA A 263 13.00 -2.67 -2.51
N ALA A 264 14.16 -2.08 -2.24
CA ALA A 264 15.41 -2.82 -2.38
C ALA A 264 15.37 -3.98 -1.38
N GLY A 265 15.57 -5.21 -1.85
CA GLY A 265 15.39 -6.38 -1.00
C GLY A 265 15.11 -7.66 -1.76
N LEU A 266 14.92 -8.71 -0.98
CA LEU A 266 14.43 -9.98 -1.47
C LEU A 266 12.91 -9.99 -1.43
N HIS A 267 12.30 -10.42 -2.53
CA HIS A 267 10.86 -10.57 -2.66
C HIS A 267 10.50 -11.96 -3.16
N THR A 268 9.46 -12.56 -2.57
CA THR A 268 8.94 -13.85 -3.02
C THR A 268 7.98 -13.62 -4.18
N ILE A 269 8.24 -14.23 -5.32
CA ILE A 269 7.34 -14.22 -6.48
C ILE A 269 6.76 -15.62 -6.63
N ARG A 270 5.44 -15.71 -6.73
CA ARG A 270 4.73 -16.96 -7.00
C ARG A 270 3.80 -16.80 -8.19
N VAL A 271 3.94 -17.68 -9.18
CA VAL A 271 3.01 -17.79 -10.32
C VAL A 271 2.23 -19.08 -10.17
N GLU A 272 0.92 -19.01 -10.37
CA GLU A 272 0.06 -20.16 -10.51
C GLU A 272 -0.54 -20.17 -11.91
N TYR A 273 -0.60 -21.33 -12.54
CA TYR A 273 -1.06 -21.54 -13.91
C TYR A 273 -1.91 -22.81 -13.99
N TYR A 274 -2.95 -22.84 -14.82
CA TYR A 274 -3.60 -24.07 -15.24
C TYR A 274 -3.88 -24.10 -16.74
N GLU A 275 -3.92 -25.32 -17.26
CA GLU A 275 -4.39 -25.64 -18.61
C GLU A 275 -5.66 -26.48 -18.52
N ASP A 276 -6.73 -26.13 -19.25
CA ASP A 276 -7.90 -27.00 -19.42
C ASP A 276 -7.74 -27.91 -20.63
N THR A 277 -7.74 -27.33 -21.84
CA THR A 277 -7.65 -28.09 -23.10
C THR A 277 -7.07 -27.23 -24.20
N GLU A 278 -6.51 -27.87 -25.23
CA GLU A 278 -5.96 -27.25 -26.44
C GLU A 278 -4.52 -26.73 -26.25
N GLN A 279 -4.29 -25.42 -26.36
CA GLN A 279 -2.94 -24.87 -26.39
C GLN A 279 -2.48 -24.45 -25.00
N ALA A 280 -1.43 -25.10 -24.51
CA ALA A 280 -0.85 -24.78 -23.22
C ALA A 280 0.37 -23.84 -23.36
N ALA A 281 0.31 -22.68 -22.72
CA ALA A 281 1.42 -21.74 -22.65
C ALA A 281 1.40 -20.88 -21.39
N VAL A 282 2.57 -20.63 -20.80
CA VAL A 282 2.73 -19.69 -19.68
C VAL A 282 4.05 -18.95 -19.79
N ARG A 283 4.01 -17.64 -19.61
CA ARG A 283 5.20 -16.80 -19.65
C ARG A 283 5.14 -15.71 -18.60
N LEU A 284 6.23 -15.52 -17.86
CA LEU A 284 6.43 -14.35 -17.02
C LEU A 284 7.63 -13.57 -17.53
N THR A 285 7.44 -12.29 -17.83
CA THR A 285 8.54 -11.32 -17.88
C THR A 285 8.45 -10.38 -16.70
N ILE A 286 9.62 -10.05 -16.15
CA ILE A 286 9.77 -9.08 -15.07
C ILE A 286 10.78 -8.08 -15.60
N ASP A 287 10.26 -6.97 -16.07
CA ASP A 287 11.10 -5.87 -16.52
C ASP A 287 11.14 -4.86 -15.39
N LEU A 288 12.33 -4.34 -15.08
CA LEU A 288 12.36 -3.00 -14.50
C LEU A 288 11.62 -2.15 -15.51
N ALA A 289 10.42 -1.68 -15.15
CA ALA A 289 9.70 -0.80 -16.03
C ALA A 289 10.67 0.34 -16.32
N ILE A 290 11.00 0.62 -17.58
CA ILE A 290 11.79 1.81 -17.92
C ILE A 290 10.95 2.98 -17.37
N GLY A 291 11.36 3.47 -16.20
CA GLY A 291 10.36 3.82 -15.20
C GLY A 291 10.57 3.19 -13.80
N SER A 292 11.81 3.09 -13.28
CA SER A 292 11.93 3.93 -12.09
C SER A 292 11.63 5.32 -12.62
N PRO A 293 10.80 6.15 -11.99
CA PRO A 293 10.90 7.56 -12.30
C PRO A 293 12.35 8.05 -12.07
N PHE A 294 13.24 7.24 -11.48
CA PHE A 294 14.66 7.50 -11.33
C PHE A 294 15.51 6.75 -12.36
N GLY A 295 15.32 7.06 -13.65
CA GLY A 295 16.51 7.59 -14.34
C GLY A 295 16.84 8.93 -13.71
N ALA A 296 18.11 9.33 -13.63
CA ALA A 296 18.48 10.65 -13.11
C ALA A 296 17.55 11.74 -13.69
N GLN A 297 16.73 12.36 -12.84
CA GLN A 297 15.54 13.19 -13.16
C GLN A 297 14.38 12.46 -13.89
N SER A 298 13.23 12.33 -13.21
CA SER A 298 11.94 12.44 -13.90
C SER A 298 11.21 13.67 -13.39
N ASP A 299 10.82 14.53 -14.31
CA ASP A 299 10.04 15.71 -13.98
C ASP A 299 8.55 15.40 -13.85
N PHE A 300 8.09 14.14 -13.96
CA PHE A 300 6.66 13.79 -14.04
C PHE A 300 6.05 13.37 -12.70
N TRP A 301 4.76 13.67 -12.49
CA TRP A 301 3.96 13.08 -11.42
C TRP A 301 3.39 11.74 -11.82
N TYR A 302 3.52 10.77 -10.92
CA TYR A 302 2.90 9.45 -11.06
C TYR A 302 1.73 9.34 -10.11
N GLY A 303 0.52 9.18 -10.64
CA GLY A 303 -0.72 9.12 -9.87
C GLY A 303 -1.27 7.70 -9.72
N GLU A 304 -1.44 7.26 -8.48
CA GLU A 304 -2.19 6.08 -8.07
C GLU A 304 -3.59 6.50 -7.65
N TYR A 305 -4.64 5.95 -8.26
CA TYR A 305 -6.03 6.35 -7.98
C TYR A 305 -6.81 5.18 -7.37
N TYR A 306 -7.39 5.40 -6.19
CA TYR A 306 -8.08 4.38 -5.41
C TYR A 306 -9.58 4.68 -5.38
N ALA A 307 -10.40 3.67 -5.65
CA ALA A 307 -11.87 3.75 -5.58
C ALA A 307 -12.39 3.68 -4.12
N ASN A 308 -11.65 4.30 -3.21
CA ASN A 308 -11.98 4.46 -1.80
C ASN A 308 -11.25 5.70 -1.27
N PRO A 309 -11.69 6.31 -0.17
CA PRO A 309 -11.11 7.57 0.30
C PRO A 309 -9.79 7.35 1.08
N ASN A 310 -9.39 6.12 1.39
CA ASN A 310 -8.35 5.85 2.40
C ASN A 310 -7.02 5.35 1.82
N LEU A 311 -6.78 5.48 0.52
CA LEU A 311 -5.58 4.97 -0.17
C LEU A 311 -5.33 3.47 0.10
N SER A 312 -6.41 2.71 0.26
CA SER A 312 -6.36 1.32 0.70
C SER A 312 -6.51 0.35 -0.46
N GLY A 313 -5.87 -0.82 -0.34
CA GLY A 313 -5.88 -1.86 -1.36
C GLY A 313 -5.08 -1.49 -2.61
N VAL A 314 -5.37 -2.17 -3.72
CA VAL A 314 -4.71 -1.94 -5.01
C VAL A 314 -5.32 -0.68 -5.67
N PRO A 315 -4.52 0.23 -6.25
CA PRO A 315 -5.05 1.34 -7.05
C PRO A 315 -5.95 0.82 -8.17
N ALA A 316 -7.11 1.44 -8.38
CA ALA A 316 -8.01 1.05 -9.47
C ALA A 316 -7.48 1.46 -10.86
N PHE A 317 -6.59 2.46 -10.92
CA PHE A 317 -5.75 2.73 -12.08
C PHE A 317 -4.54 3.60 -11.71
N LEU A 318 -3.60 3.65 -12.64
CA LEU A 318 -2.37 4.42 -12.58
C LEU A 318 -2.37 5.43 -13.73
N ARG A 319 -1.81 6.62 -13.54
CA ARG A 319 -1.75 7.67 -14.57
C ARG A 319 -0.45 8.45 -14.50
N ASN A 320 0.11 8.78 -15.65
CA ASN A 320 1.14 9.83 -15.76
C ASN A 320 0.43 11.18 -15.76
N ASP A 321 0.69 11.99 -14.74
CA ASP A 321 0.04 13.27 -14.48
C ASP A 321 0.91 14.48 -14.90
N GLY A 322 1.87 14.25 -15.78
CA GLY A 322 2.64 15.29 -16.46
C GLY A 322 3.75 15.89 -15.61
N SER A 323 4.57 16.76 -16.21
CA SER A 323 5.78 17.32 -15.58
C SER A 323 5.61 18.67 -14.87
N SER A 324 4.41 19.24 -14.97
CA SER A 324 3.99 20.45 -14.27
C SER A 324 3.69 20.18 -12.78
N GLY A 325 3.23 21.20 -12.05
CA GLY A 325 2.56 20.97 -10.76
C GLY A 325 1.33 20.06 -10.91
N ILE A 326 0.88 19.47 -9.81
CA ILE A 326 -0.45 18.84 -9.76
C ILE A 326 -1.47 19.97 -9.88
N ASN A 327 -2.39 19.86 -10.83
CA ASN A 327 -3.46 20.85 -11.03
C ASN A 327 -4.69 20.14 -11.61
N PHE A 328 -5.44 19.48 -10.73
CA PHE A 328 -6.67 18.81 -11.10
C PHE A 328 -7.85 19.55 -10.51
N ASN A 329 -8.79 19.93 -11.37
CA ASN A 329 -10.11 20.37 -10.96
C ASN A 329 -11.12 19.48 -11.68
N TRP A 330 -11.54 18.41 -11.00
CA TRP A 330 -12.59 17.55 -11.54
C TRP A 330 -13.98 18.07 -11.20
N ASN A 331 -14.11 19.11 -10.37
CA ASN A 331 -15.39 19.59 -9.86
C ASN A 331 -16.23 18.41 -9.34
N ALA A 332 -17.44 18.20 -9.87
CA ALA A 332 -18.32 17.08 -9.52
C ALA A 332 -18.19 15.86 -10.48
N ALA A 333 -17.16 15.82 -11.32
CA ALA A 333 -16.86 14.72 -12.23
C ALA A 333 -15.81 13.78 -11.61
N PRO A 334 -15.76 12.50 -12.02
CA PRO A 334 -14.71 11.60 -11.58
C PRO A 334 -13.41 11.80 -12.40
N PRO A 335 -12.24 11.40 -11.86
CA PRO A 335 -10.96 11.38 -12.58
C PRO A 335 -10.97 10.71 -13.95
N ARG A 336 -11.87 9.75 -14.18
CA ARG A 336 -12.16 9.13 -15.49
C ARG A 336 -13.56 8.50 -15.51
N PRO A 337 -14.13 8.21 -16.70
CA PRO A 337 -15.35 7.41 -16.81
C PRO A 337 -15.23 6.06 -16.08
N GLY A 338 -16.27 5.66 -15.36
CA GLY A 338 -16.30 4.40 -14.60
C GLY A 338 -15.58 4.43 -13.24
N PHE A 339 -15.10 5.58 -12.80
CA PHE A 339 -14.50 5.77 -11.47
C PHE A 339 -15.46 6.55 -10.54
N PRO A 340 -15.41 6.37 -9.20
CA PRO A 340 -16.29 7.08 -8.28
C PRO A 340 -16.16 8.60 -8.39
N ARG A 341 -17.29 9.32 -8.29
CA ARG A 341 -17.33 10.79 -8.24
C ARG A 341 -16.93 11.34 -6.87
N ASP A 342 -17.37 10.65 -5.84
CA ASP A 342 -17.17 10.97 -4.44
C ASP A 342 -16.45 9.76 -3.78
N TYR A 343 -15.87 9.95 -2.60
CA TYR A 343 -15.20 8.90 -1.82
C TYR A 343 -14.07 8.17 -2.55
N PHE A 344 -13.22 8.92 -3.25
CA PHE A 344 -12.01 8.38 -3.87
C PHE A 344 -10.76 9.01 -3.26
N SER A 345 -9.61 8.44 -3.55
CA SER A 345 -8.32 9.02 -3.13
C SER A 345 -7.29 8.84 -4.22
N ALA A 346 -6.24 9.67 -4.16
CA ALA A 346 -5.13 9.58 -5.07
C ALA A 346 -3.82 9.81 -4.33
N ARG A 347 -2.77 9.11 -4.75
CA ARG A 347 -1.40 9.35 -4.31
C ARG A 347 -0.57 9.72 -5.52
N TRP A 348 0.07 10.87 -5.48
CA TRP A 348 1.06 11.28 -6.45
C TRP A 348 2.46 11.20 -5.87
N THR A 349 3.39 10.67 -6.65
CA THR A 349 4.81 10.67 -6.33
C THR A 349 5.62 11.30 -7.45
N ARG A 350 6.63 12.09 -7.10
CA ARG A 350 7.59 12.70 -8.03
C ARG A 350 8.93 12.86 -7.33
N ARG A 351 10.05 12.81 -8.05
CA ARG A 351 11.34 13.26 -7.51
C ARG A 351 11.82 14.50 -8.21
N ILE A 352 12.33 15.43 -7.44
CA ILE A 352 12.93 16.65 -7.95
C ILE A 352 14.39 16.70 -7.52
N CYS A 353 15.29 17.15 -8.40
CA CYS A 353 16.66 17.41 -8.03
C CYS A 353 16.87 18.93 -8.02
N THR A 354 17.40 19.45 -6.93
CA THR A 354 17.60 20.89 -6.72
C THR A 354 19.05 21.16 -6.30
N PRO A 355 19.62 22.31 -6.68
CA PRO A 355 20.93 22.75 -6.20
C PRO A 355 20.96 23.09 -4.71
N GLY A 356 19.82 22.96 -4.01
CA GLY A 356 19.66 23.28 -2.60
C GLY A 356 19.26 24.74 -2.41
N ARG A 357 18.03 24.96 -1.96
CA ARG A 357 17.48 26.31 -1.74
C ARG A 357 16.21 26.27 -0.87
N PRO A 358 15.93 27.34 -0.11
CA PRO A 358 14.62 27.55 0.47
C PRO A 358 13.56 27.50 -0.63
N THR A 359 12.60 26.60 -0.47
CA THR A 359 11.53 26.35 -1.44
C THR A 359 10.20 26.52 -0.75
N ARG A 360 9.32 27.32 -1.34
CA ARG A 360 7.96 27.53 -0.81
C ARG A 360 6.97 26.69 -1.59
N PHE A 361 6.30 25.76 -0.91
CA PHE A 361 5.24 24.93 -1.47
C PHE A 361 3.87 25.52 -1.16
N PHE A 362 2.97 25.45 -2.13
CA PHE A 362 1.55 25.81 -2.02
C PHE A 362 0.69 24.61 -2.36
N LEU A 363 -0.27 24.31 -1.49
CA LEU A 363 -1.24 23.24 -1.65
C LEU A 363 -2.64 23.81 -1.54
N TYR A 364 -3.43 23.77 -2.60
CA TYR A 364 -4.85 24.13 -2.60
C TYR A 364 -5.67 22.86 -2.77
N VAL A 365 -6.55 22.56 -1.81
CA VAL A 365 -7.23 21.25 -1.73
C VAL A 365 -8.69 21.38 -1.29
N ASP A 366 -9.52 20.50 -1.86
CA ASP A 366 -10.87 20.12 -1.43
C ASP A 366 -11.10 18.64 -1.82
N ASP A 367 -11.32 17.67 -0.91
CA ASP A 367 -11.63 17.80 0.51
C ASP A 367 -10.46 17.62 1.49
N GLY A 368 -9.37 16.90 1.16
CA GLY A 368 -8.29 16.65 2.13
C GLY A 368 -7.00 16.15 1.51
N ALA A 369 -5.85 16.49 2.10
CA ALA A 369 -4.54 16.09 1.57
C ALA A 369 -3.43 15.99 2.62
N ARG A 370 -2.39 15.21 2.31
CA ARG A 370 -1.12 15.18 3.02
C ARG A 370 0.03 15.32 2.04
N PHE A 371 1.03 16.13 2.38
CA PHE A 371 2.18 16.35 1.54
C PHE A 371 3.47 16.01 2.28
N TYR A 372 4.35 15.25 1.62
CA TYR A 372 5.60 14.75 2.18
C TYR A 372 6.78 15.07 1.28
N ILE A 373 7.93 15.26 1.91
CA ILE A 373 9.23 15.39 1.24
C ILE A 373 10.19 14.44 1.95
N ASP A 374 10.85 13.54 1.21
CA ASP A 374 11.73 12.49 1.74
C ASP A 374 11.08 11.71 2.89
N ASN A 375 9.80 11.36 2.68
CA ASN A 375 8.95 10.69 3.65
C ASN A 375 8.65 11.48 4.95
N THR A 376 9.13 12.71 5.07
CA THR A 376 8.79 13.64 6.16
C THR A 376 7.48 14.36 5.83
N LEU A 377 6.52 14.34 6.76
CA LEU A 377 5.23 15.01 6.61
C LEU A 377 5.38 16.53 6.75
N ILE A 378 5.04 17.27 5.69
CA ILE A 378 5.18 18.74 5.60
C ILE A 378 3.83 19.45 5.80
N ILE A 379 2.76 18.92 5.21
CA ILE A 379 1.39 19.42 5.38
C ILE A 379 0.50 18.23 5.75
N ASP A 380 -0.24 18.35 6.84
CA ASP A 380 -1.25 17.39 7.26
C ASP A 380 -2.62 18.06 7.33
N ALA A 381 -3.45 17.78 6.33
CA ALA A 381 -4.79 18.32 6.16
C ALA A 381 -5.75 17.19 5.75
N TRP A 382 -5.65 16.04 6.42
CA TRP A 382 -6.46 14.88 6.10
C TRP A 382 -7.86 14.95 6.73
N GLY A 383 -8.89 14.56 5.97
CA GLY A 383 -10.29 14.58 6.40
C GLY A 383 -11.14 15.51 5.55
N LEU A 384 -12.36 15.79 6.02
CA LEU A 384 -13.31 16.69 5.34
C LEU A 384 -13.03 18.15 5.74
N ILE A 385 -12.31 18.88 4.91
CA ILE A 385 -12.07 20.32 5.08
C ILE A 385 -12.67 21.11 3.90
N PRO A 386 -13.08 22.38 4.11
CA PRO A 386 -13.43 23.24 2.98
C PRO A 386 -12.21 23.49 2.10
N ASP A 387 -12.44 24.03 0.91
CA ASP A 387 -11.41 24.52 0.01
C ASP A 387 -10.38 25.40 0.75
N THR A 388 -9.16 24.89 0.91
CA THR A 388 -8.15 25.52 1.77
C THR A 388 -6.80 25.58 1.07
N VAL A 389 -6.12 26.72 1.18
CA VAL A 389 -4.75 26.92 0.73
C VAL A 389 -3.78 26.79 1.91
N TYR A 390 -2.81 25.89 1.79
CA TYR A 390 -1.68 25.74 2.69
C TYR A 390 -0.40 26.23 2.01
N GLN A 391 0.48 26.86 2.79
CA GLN A 391 1.83 27.21 2.36
C GLN A 391 2.87 26.76 3.39
N ARG A 392 4.00 26.24 2.91
CA ARG A 392 5.13 25.83 3.76
C ARG A 392 6.46 26.18 3.10
N PHE A 393 7.39 26.68 3.90
CA PHE A 393 8.79 26.82 3.51
C PHE A 393 9.53 25.55 3.93
N VAL A 394 10.33 25.02 3.02
CA VAL A 394 11.22 23.88 3.26
C VAL A 394 12.58 24.23 2.67
N ASP A 395 13.62 24.11 3.50
CA ASP A 395 15.00 24.21 3.04
C ASP A 395 15.39 22.89 2.40
N LEU A 396 15.20 22.79 1.08
CA LEU A 396 15.66 21.62 0.33
C LEU A 396 17.17 21.68 0.22
N THR A 397 17.84 20.59 0.62
CA THR A 397 19.28 20.45 0.46
C THR A 397 19.67 20.26 -1.00
N ALA A 398 20.95 20.41 -1.33
CA ALA A 398 21.42 20.05 -2.67
C ALA A 398 21.27 18.53 -2.88
N GLY A 399 20.70 18.12 -4.01
CA GLY A 399 20.45 16.72 -4.32
C GLY A 399 19.00 16.46 -4.74
N CYS A 400 18.63 15.18 -4.76
CA CYS A 400 17.33 14.73 -5.23
C CYS A 400 16.40 14.33 -4.09
N HIS A 401 15.21 14.92 -4.08
CA HIS A 401 14.19 14.79 -3.06
C HIS A 401 12.93 14.10 -3.59
N ASP A 402 12.37 13.19 -2.80
CA ASP A 402 11.14 12.48 -3.14
C ASP A 402 9.92 13.24 -2.58
N LEU A 403 9.05 13.70 -3.47
CA LEU A 403 7.78 14.32 -3.15
C LEU A 403 6.68 13.25 -3.18
N ARG A 404 5.84 13.24 -2.14
CA ARG A 404 4.59 12.47 -2.11
C ARG A 404 3.43 13.37 -1.73
N LEU A 405 2.43 13.46 -2.60
CA LEU A 405 1.15 14.10 -2.32
C LEU A 405 0.08 13.02 -2.21
N GLU A 406 -0.67 13.05 -1.12
CA GLU A 406 -1.84 12.22 -0.90
C GLU A 406 -3.07 13.10 -0.87
N TYR A 407 -4.14 12.65 -1.51
CA TYR A 407 -5.41 13.36 -1.63
C TYR A 407 -6.57 12.43 -1.37
N GLN A 408 -7.60 12.98 -0.76
CA GLN A 408 -8.87 12.33 -0.52
C GLN A 408 -9.99 13.26 -0.98
N GLN A 409 -10.88 12.71 -1.80
CA GLN A 409 -12.19 13.26 -2.06
C GLN A 409 -13.20 12.54 -1.18
N GLN A 410 -13.96 13.29 -0.40
CA GLN A 410 -15.12 12.82 0.34
C GLN A 410 -16.38 13.07 -0.49
N THR A 411 -16.77 14.32 -0.73
CA THR A 411 -18.05 14.64 -1.38
C THR A 411 -18.02 15.97 -2.16
N LEU A 412 -18.99 16.16 -3.06
CA LEU A 412 -19.23 17.42 -3.78
C LEU A 412 -18.18 17.76 -4.85
N GLN A 413 -17.43 18.84 -4.66
CA GLN A 413 -16.43 19.31 -5.62
C GLN A 413 -15.08 18.72 -5.24
N SER A 414 -14.28 18.41 -6.24
CA SER A 414 -12.95 17.85 -6.07
C SER A 414 -11.95 18.68 -6.85
N PHE A 415 -10.98 19.23 -6.14
CA PHE A 415 -9.81 19.81 -6.76
C PHE A 415 -8.58 19.69 -5.85
N ILE A 416 -7.42 19.67 -6.50
CA ILE A 416 -6.13 19.57 -5.85
C ILE A 416 -5.09 20.28 -6.73
N VAL A 417 -4.36 21.22 -6.12
CA VAL A 417 -3.27 21.95 -6.76
C VAL A 417 -2.05 21.93 -5.85
N LEU A 418 -0.90 21.50 -6.39
CA LEU A 418 0.41 21.60 -5.72
C LEU A 418 1.41 22.31 -6.65
N THR A 419 1.95 23.44 -6.18
CA THR A 419 2.93 24.29 -6.88
C THR A 419 4.03 24.78 -5.91
N TRP A 420 5.19 25.22 -6.41
CA TRP A 420 6.29 25.72 -5.57
C TRP A 420 7.22 26.73 -6.27
N ASP A 421 7.91 27.57 -5.49
CA ASP A 421 8.85 28.61 -5.94
C ASP A 421 10.32 28.34 -5.55
N PRO A 422 11.32 28.74 -6.38
CA PRO A 422 11.17 29.30 -7.73
C PRO A 422 10.87 28.23 -8.79
N PRO A 423 10.15 28.58 -9.88
CA PRO A 423 9.60 27.64 -10.83
C PRO A 423 10.68 27.13 -11.79
N ASP A 424 11.13 25.89 -11.60
CA ASP A 424 11.73 25.15 -12.72
C ASP A 424 10.56 24.70 -13.62
N ALA A 425 10.19 25.58 -14.56
CA ALA A 425 9.22 25.39 -15.64
C ALA A 425 7.73 25.17 -15.28
N GLN A 426 7.13 25.99 -14.39
CA GLN A 426 5.68 25.97 -14.16
C GLN A 426 4.97 27.10 -14.92
N VAL A 427 4.26 26.78 -16.00
CA VAL A 427 3.21 27.66 -16.55
C VAL A 427 1.97 27.47 -15.66
N PRO A 428 1.47 28.52 -14.97
CA PRO A 428 0.25 28.40 -14.18
C PRO A 428 -0.98 28.57 -15.09
N PRO A 429 -1.95 27.64 -15.10
CA PRO A 429 -3.31 27.99 -15.43
C PRO A 429 -4.10 27.98 -14.12
N PHE A 430 -4.07 29.11 -13.42
CA PHE A 430 -5.17 29.77 -12.72
C PHE A 430 -4.55 30.90 -11.88
N PRO A 431 -5.10 32.12 -11.88
CA PRO A 431 -4.75 33.08 -10.85
C PRO A 431 -5.08 32.43 -9.52
N ILE A 432 -4.08 32.31 -8.64
CA ILE A 432 -4.32 32.16 -7.21
C ILE A 432 -5.36 33.26 -6.89
N PRO A 433 -6.58 32.95 -6.42
CA PRO A 433 -7.51 34.01 -6.03
C PRO A 433 -6.75 34.93 -5.08
N ASN A 434 -6.62 36.20 -5.47
CA ASN A 434 -5.74 37.17 -4.81
C ASN A 434 -5.84 37.05 -3.29
N VAL A 435 -4.81 36.51 -2.65
CA VAL A 435 -4.63 36.71 -1.21
C VAL A 435 -4.12 38.14 -1.07
N VAL A 436 -5.06 39.08 -0.97
CA VAL A 436 -4.75 40.44 -0.49
C VAL A 436 -4.43 40.32 1.00
N PRO A 437 -3.23 40.72 1.45
CA PRO A 437 -2.92 40.73 2.87
C PRO A 437 -3.73 41.83 3.56
N GLY A 438 -4.69 41.42 4.40
CA GLY A 438 -5.42 42.32 5.29
C GLY A 438 -6.65 42.97 4.67
N SER A 439 -7.80 42.31 4.81
CA SER A 439 -9.10 42.92 5.12
C SER A 439 -10.13 41.80 5.26
N GLY A 440 -10.95 41.89 6.30
CA GLY A 440 -11.97 40.90 6.56
C GLY A 440 -13.07 40.89 5.50
N GLY A 441 -13.56 39.68 5.22
CA GLY A 441 -14.89 39.43 4.68
C GLY A 441 -15.04 39.58 3.16
N GLN A 442 -15.89 38.69 2.61
CA GLN A 442 -16.45 38.61 1.25
C GLN A 442 -15.64 37.69 0.30
N THR A 443 -16.15 36.62 -0.33
CA THR A 443 -17.46 35.95 -0.32
C THR A 443 -17.25 34.50 -0.80
N LEU A 444 -17.45 33.52 0.08
CA LEU A 444 -17.40 32.09 -0.26
C LEU A 444 -18.60 31.77 -1.17
N THR A 445 -18.38 31.14 -2.33
CA THR A 445 -19.49 30.58 -3.11
C THR A 445 -19.92 29.28 -2.45
N GLN A 446 -20.60 29.42 -1.31
CA GLN A 446 -21.26 28.32 -0.65
C GLN A 446 -22.25 27.70 -1.64
N VAL A 447 -22.15 26.40 -1.90
CA VAL A 447 -23.14 25.69 -2.74
C VAL A 447 -24.46 25.74 -1.99
N VAL A 448 -25.35 26.63 -2.42
CA VAL A 448 -26.66 26.84 -1.81
C VAL A 448 -27.70 26.06 -2.57
N GLY A 449 -28.59 25.38 -1.85
CA GLY A 449 -29.75 24.72 -2.41
C GLY A 449 -31.02 25.46 -2.00
N LEU A 450 -31.96 25.62 -2.93
CA LEU A 450 -33.29 26.13 -2.66
C LEU A 450 -34.25 24.97 -2.41
N VAL A 451 -35.00 25.00 -1.31
CA VAL A 451 -36.12 24.06 -1.12
C VAL A 451 -37.24 24.40 -2.10
N ALA A 452 -37.31 23.69 -3.23
CA ALA A 452 -38.21 24.02 -4.34
C ALA A 452 -39.46 23.13 -4.42
N ASN A 453 -39.30 21.82 -4.13
CA ASN A 453 -40.32 20.82 -4.46
C ASN A 453 -41.09 20.26 -3.25
N ALA A 454 -41.11 20.98 -2.13
CA ALA A 454 -41.91 20.65 -0.94
C ALA A 454 -42.50 21.93 -0.33
N SER A 455 -43.66 21.86 0.33
CA SER A 455 -44.13 22.96 1.20
C SER A 455 -43.32 23.02 2.48
N GLN A 456 -43.01 21.85 3.04
CA GLN A 456 -42.15 21.65 4.20
C GLN A 456 -41.28 20.40 3.99
N LEU A 457 -39.99 20.48 4.32
CA LEU A 457 -39.00 19.42 4.15
C LEU A 457 -38.37 19.06 5.49
N ASN A 458 -38.37 17.77 5.83
CA ASN A 458 -37.76 17.25 7.05
C ASN A 458 -36.24 17.18 6.92
N VAL A 459 -35.53 17.82 7.85
CA VAL A 459 -34.09 17.66 8.07
C VAL A 459 -33.89 16.51 9.04
N ARG A 460 -33.12 15.49 8.64
CA ARG A 460 -33.02 14.21 9.34
C ARG A 460 -31.63 13.92 9.90
N ALA A 461 -31.57 13.03 10.89
CA ALA A 461 -30.31 12.66 11.54
C ALA A 461 -29.39 11.81 10.66
N ALA A 462 -29.96 11.02 9.73
CA ALA A 462 -29.22 10.24 8.75
C ALA A 462 -29.87 10.33 7.36
N ASP A 463 -29.19 9.83 6.35
CA ASP A 463 -29.57 9.86 4.93
C ASP A 463 -30.66 8.83 4.56
N ASN A 464 -31.67 8.70 5.42
CA ASN A 464 -32.81 7.81 5.22
C ASN A 464 -34.09 8.35 5.89
N THR A 465 -35.25 7.89 5.40
CA THR A 465 -36.57 8.34 5.88
C THR A 465 -36.95 7.80 7.25
N ALA A 466 -36.27 6.77 7.76
CA ALA A 466 -36.53 6.17 9.07
C ALA A 466 -35.85 6.91 10.22
N SER A 467 -34.81 7.71 9.94
CA SER A 467 -34.06 8.44 10.94
C SER A 467 -34.83 9.61 11.55
N ALA A 468 -34.45 9.98 12.78
CA ALA A 468 -35.08 11.05 13.55
C ALA A 468 -35.12 12.37 12.77
N ILE A 469 -36.23 13.09 12.89
CA ILE A 469 -36.39 14.43 12.33
C ILE A 469 -35.74 15.41 13.30
N LEU A 470 -34.66 16.07 12.86
CA LEU A 470 -33.93 17.08 13.63
C LEU A 470 -34.59 18.46 13.52
N GLY A 471 -35.34 18.70 12.46
CA GLY A 471 -36.07 19.93 12.23
C GLY A 471 -36.78 19.93 10.88
N GLN A 472 -37.47 21.02 10.57
CA GLN A 472 -38.19 21.18 9.31
C GLN A 472 -37.87 22.53 8.69
N ILE A 473 -37.71 22.57 7.37
CA ILE A 473 -37.45 23.79 6.58
C ILE A 473 -38.56 24.00 5.56
N GLN A 474 -38.92 25.25 5.30
CA GLN A 474 -40.03 25.62 4.42
C GLN A 474 -39.58 25.77 2.97
N ARG A 475 -40.53 25.72 2.02
CA ARG A 475 -40.29 26.10 0.62
C ARG A 475 -39.61 27.47 0.54
N GLY A 476 -38.64 27.61 -0.36
CA GLY A 476 -37.91 28.86 -0.56
C GLY A 476 -36.77 29.08 0.43
N THR A 477 -36.58 28.20 1.41
CA THR A 477 -35.42 28.26 2.30
C THR A 477 -34.16 27.99 1.49
N LEU A 478 -33.20 28.91 1.55
CA LEU A 478 -31.84 28.66 1.10
C LEU A 478 -31.08 27.89 2.18
N VAL A 479 -30.47 26.79 1.80
CA VAL A 479 -29.65 25.97 2.68
C VAL A 479 -28.25 25.85 2.13
N THR A 480 -27.26 25.85 3.00
CA THR A 480 -25.91 25.47 2.64
C THR A 480 -25.88 23.96 2.40
N ILE A 481 -25.37 23.50 1.26
CA ILE A 481 -25.11 22.09 1.02
C ILE A 481 -23.71 21.77 1.55
N LEU A 482 -23.66 20.84 2.50
CA LEU A 482 -22.44 20.39 3.19
C LEU A 482 -21.93 19.04 2.66
N GLY A 483 -22.72 18.33 1.87
CA GLY A 483 -22.33 17.02 1.33
C GLY A 483 -23.50 16.28 0.68
N ARG A 484 -23.23 15.10 0.14
CA ARG A 484 -24.24 14.16 -0.36
C ARG A 484 -23.86 12.73 0.02
N ASN A 485 -24.84 11.83 0.07
CA ASN A 485 -24.55 10.41 0.28
C ASN A 485 -24.01 9.76 -1.01
N ALA A 486 -23.44 8.57 -0.89
CA ALA A 486 -22.80 7.87 -2.02
C ALA A 486 -23.73 7.67 -3.25
N ALA A 487 -25.04 7.55 -3.03
CA ALA A 487 -26.03 7.41 -4.08
C ALA A 487 -26.54 8.76 -4.64
N ALA A 488 -26.07 9.89 -4.11
CA ALA A 488 -26.52 11.25 -4.42
C ALA A 488 -28.04 11.50 -4.26
N THR A 489 -28.72 10.64 -3.51
CA THR A 489 -30.18 10.73 -3.24
C THR A 489 -30.50 11.57 -2.01
N TRP A 490 -29.49 11.86 -1.19
CA TRP A 490 -29.59 12.71 0.00
C TRP A 490 -28.47 13.73 0.06
N LEU A 491 -28.81 14.93 0.49
CA LEU A 491 -27.89 16.04 0.75
C LEU A 491 -27.76 16.25 2.24
N ARG A 492 -26.53 16.37 2.73
CA ARG A 492 -26.25 16.92 4.06
C ARG A 492 -26.25 18.42 3.92
N ILE A 493 -27.01 19.13 4.75
CA ILE A 493 -27.21 20.56 4.65
C ILE A 493 -26.97 21.26 6.00
N ARG A 494 -26.69 22.55 5.96
CA ARG A 494 -26.83 23.49 7.08
C ARG A 494 -27.94 24.47 6.75
N THR A 495 -28.93 24.56 7.63
CA THR A 495 -30.02 25.54 7.50
C THR A 495 -29.56 26.93 7.96
N PRO A 496 -30.32 28.01 7.65
CA PRO A 496 -30.01 29.36 8.12
C PRO A 496 -29.94 29.50 9.65
N SER A 497 -30.66 28.64 10.40
CA SER A 497 -30.60 28.61 11.87
C SER A 497 -29.39 27.86 12.42
N GLY A 498 -28.53 27.32 11.55
CA GLY A 498 -27.34 26.54 11.93
C GLY A 498 -27.60 25.04 12.11
N LEU A 499 -28.85 24.57 11.99
CA LEU A 499 -29.17 23.14 12.09
C LEU A 499 -28.49 22.36 10.95
N VAL A 500 -27.75 21.30 11.31
CA VAL A 500 -27.09 20.40 10.36
C VAL A 500 -27.78 19.04 10.33
N GLY A 501 -28.13 18.57 9.14
CA GLY A 501 -28.73 17.24 8.95
C GLY A 501 -28.94 16.89 7.48
N TRP A 502 -29.70 15.85 7.21
CA TRP A 502 -29.89 15.27 5.88
C TRP A 502 -31.27 15.56 5.31
N VAL A 503 -31.34 15.92 4.04
CA VAL A 503 -32.58 16.08 3.27
C VAL A 503 -32.51 15.28 1.98
N ASN A 504 -33.64 14.81 1.47
CA ASN A 504 -33.63 14.11 0.20
C ASN A 504 -33.36 15.10 -0.95
N ALA A 505 -32.43 14.74 -1.84
CA ALA A 505 -31.91 15.62 -2.88
C ALA A 505 -33.00 16.06 -3.87
N GLY A 506 -34.03 15.25 -4.09
CA GLY A 506 -35.13 15.58 -5.01
C GLY A 506 -35.98 16.79 -4.60
N PHE A 507 -35.84 17.26 -3.36
CA PHE A 507 -36.54 18.44 -2.84
C PHE A 507 -35.72 19.73 -2.90
N ILE A 508 -34.44 19.65 -3.25
CA ILE A 508 -33.51 20.78 -3.28
C ILE A 508 -33.12 21.06 -4.74
N GLN A 509 -33.36 22.30 -5.18
CA GLN A 509 -32.88 22.82 -6.45
C GLN A 509 -31.53 23.52 -6.20
N THR A 510 -30.47 23.01 -6.81
CA THR A 510 -29.10 23.53 -6.70
C THR A 510 -28.75 24.46 -7.84
#